data_AF-A0A8J6HBN7-F1
#
_entry.id   AF-A0A8J6HBN7-F1
#
_cell.length_a   1.000
_cell.length_b   1.000
_cell.length_c   1.000
_cell.angle_alpha   90.00
_cell.angle_beta   90.00
_cell.angle_gamma   90.00
#
_symmetry.space_group_name_H-M   'P 1'
#
loop_
_entity.id
_entity.type
_entity.pdbx_description
1 polymer ?
#
loop_
_entity_poly.entity_id
_entity_poly.type
_entity_poly.pdbx_seq_one_letter_code
_entity_poly.pdbx_strand_id
1 'polypeptide(L)'
;MKFLLVLAALVVSAVAIDEAFLEECRSKVKKIVEDCVAEEKASESDYQQIMSMNVPESHEGKCVYFCAHKRLNMQNDDGSINKEGAMATFEIIKDMDSEFHDKVIEVYHRCLPTPVDSDPCMYSVSLYNCFMKEAQAVSFAKREYTSSSLNKNLHFWPG
;
A
#
# COMPACT_ATOMS: atom_id res chain seq x y z
N MET A 1 44.51 -4.86 -19.87
CA MET A 1 43.95 -5.89 -18.96
C MET A 1 43.97 -5.36 -17.53
N LYS A 2 42.79 -5.15 -16.92
CA LYS A 2 42.48 -5.15 -15.46
C LYS A 2 41.40 -4.16 -15.03
N PHE A 3 41.18 -3.04 -15.73
CA PHE A 3 40.21 -2.01 -15.28
C PHE A 3 38.80 -2.09 -15.89
N LEU A 4 38.64 -2.71 -17.07
CA LEU A 4 37.32 -2.79 -17.74
C LEU A 4 36.41 -3.90 -17.19
N LEU A 5 36.97 -4.89 -16.48
CA LEU A 5 36.18 -5.95 -15.84
C LEU A 5 35.69 -5.56 -14.43
N VAL A 6 36.21 -4.48 -13.86
CA VAL A 6 35.82 -4.00 -12.52
C VAL A 6 34.60 -3.07 -12.59
N LEU A 7 34.44 -2.32 -13.67
CA LEU A 7 33.32 -1.38 -13.85
C LEU A 7 32.00 -2.08 -14.25
N ALA A 8 32.05 -3.20 -14.96
CA ALA A 8 30.83 -3.93 -15.36
C ALA A 8 30.20 -4.74 -14.20
N ALA A 9 30.98 -5.06 -13.15
CA ALA A 9 30.47 -5.75 -11.97
C ALA A 9 29.78 -4.81 -10.96
N LEU A 10 29.96 -3.48 -11.09
CA LEU A 10 29.43 -2.48 -10.15
C LEU A 10 28.02 -1.97 -10.50
N VAL A 11 27.44 -2.34 -11.65
CA VAL A 11 26.11 -1.86 -12.09
C VAL A 11 25.02 -2.93 -11.90
N VAL A 12 25.31 -4.03 -11.21
CA VAL A 12 24.30 -5.03 -10.78
C VAL A 12 23.70 -4.66 -9.42
N SER A 13 23.92 -3.44 -8.92
CA SER A 13 23.09 -2.88 -7.85
C SER A 13 21.74 -2.42 -8.41
N ALA A 14 21.01 -3.33 -9.05
CA ALA A 14 19.57 -3.26 -9.00
C ALA A 14 19.24 -3.49 -7.53
N VAL A 15 18.82 -2.44 -6.84
CA VAL A 15 18.27 -2.52 -5.49
C VAL A 15 17.00 -3.37 -5.60
N ALA A 16 17.18 -4.68 -5.54
CA ALA A 16 16.09 -5.59 -5.28
C ALA A 16 15.65 -5.24 -3.87
N ILE A 17 14.44 -4.71 -3.74
CA ILE A 17 13.79 -4.55 -2.45
C ILE A 17 13.95 -5.88 -1.71
N ASP A 18 14.41 -5.82 -0.44
CA ASP A 18 14.60 -7.01 0.36
C ASP A 18 13.27 -7.78 0.44
N GLU A 19 13.22 -8.93 -0.24
CA GLU A 19 12.01 -9.76 -0.33
C GLU A 19 11.53 -10.15 1.08
N ALA A 20 12.44 -10.28 2.05
CA ALA A 20 12.11 -10.60 3.43
C ALA A 20 11.37 -9.45 4.12
N PHE A 21 11.74 -8.20 3.87
CA PHE A 21 11.01 -7.06 4.42
C PHE A 21 9.62 -6.93 3.80
N LEU A 22 9.48 -7.15 2.49
CA LEU A 22 8.17 -7.14 1.84
C LEU A 22 7.26 -8.24 2.40
N GLU A 23 7.81 -9.43 2.65
CA GLU A 23 7.10 -10.52 3.31
C GLU A 23 6.68 -10.15 4.74
N GLU A 24 7.58 -9.53 5.52
CA GLU A 24 7.27 -9.06 6.86
C GLU A 24 6.14 -8.02 6.87
N CYS A 25 6.19 -7.04 5.97
CA CYS A 25 5.14 -6.03 5.83
C CYS A 25 3.80 -6.66 5.44
N ARG A 26 3.80 -7.57 4.46
CA ARG A 26 2.59 -8.30 4.05
C ARG A 26 2.00 -9.11 5.20
N SER A 27 2.86 -9.80 5.96
CA SER A 27 2.44 -10.60 7.11
C SER A 27 1.82 -9.74 8.21
N LYS A 28 2.44 -8.59 8.54
CA LYS A 28 1.89 -7.62 9.49
C LYS A 28 0.53 -7.08 9.05
N VAL A 29 0.41 -6.64 7.80
CA VAL A 29 -0.86 -6.13 7.25
C VAL A 29 -1.92 -7.22 7.23
N LYS A 30 -1.58 -8.44 6.79
CA LYS A 30 -2.51 -9.58 6.79
C LYS A 30 -3.04 -9.86 8.19
N LYS A 31 -2.16 -9.92 9.20
CA LYS A 31 -2.56 -10.13 10.58
C LYS A 31 -3.49 -9.01 11.10
N ILE A 32 -3.16 -7.75 10.78
CA ILE A 32 -4.02 -6.61 11.10
C ILE A 32 -5.42 -6.78 10.49
N VAL A 33 -5.50 -7.20 9.22
CA VAL A 33 -6.79 -7.44 8.54
C VAL A 33 -7.55 -8.58 9.20
N GLU A 34 -6.92 -9.71 9.51
CA GLU A 34 -7.55 -10.85 10.18
C GLU A 34 -8.13 -10.46 11.55
N ASP A 35 -7.32 -9.76 12.35
CA ASP A 35 -7.75 -9.26 13.66
C ASP A 35 -8.91 -8.24 13.51
N CYS A 36 -8.98 -7.49 12.40
CA CYS A 36 -10.04 -6.51 12.14
C CYS A 36 -11.32 -7.19 11.63
N VAL A 37 -11.21 -8.24 10.81
CA VAL A 37 -12.36 -9.05 10.39
C VAL A 37 -13.09 -9.61 11.60
N ALA A 38 -12.35 -10.11 12.59
CA ALA A 38 -12.92 -10.60 13.84
C ALA A 38 -13.58 -9.48 14.67
N GLU A 39 -12.92 -8.33 14.81
CA GLU A 39 -13.42 -7.18 15.60
C GLU A 39 -14.70 -6.58 15.02
N GLU A 40 -14.71 -6.35 13.71
CA GLU A 40 -15.85 -5.77 12.97
C GLU A 40 -16.93 -6.81 12.66
N LYS A 41 -16.71 -8.08 13.02
CA LYS A 41 -17.60 -9.22 12.74
C LYS A 41 -17.91 -9.36 11.25
N ALA A 42 -16.93 -9.01 10.40
CA ALA A 42 -17.01 -9.18 8.97
C ALA A 42 -17.01 -10.67 8.61
N SER A 43 -17.63 -11.01 7.48
CA SER A 43 -17.73 -12.40 7.05
C SER A 43 -16.40 -12.89 6.45
N GLU A 44 -16.25 -14.22 6.37
CA GLU A 44 -15.16 -14.82 5.61
C GLU A 44 -15.16 -14.35 4.14
N SER A 45 -16.34 -14.13 3.55
CA SER A 45 -16.45 -13.59 2.18
C SER A 45 -15.89 -12.17 2.09
N ASP A 46 -16.04 -11.35 3.12
CA ASP A 46 -15.46 -10.01 3.16
C ASP A 46 -13.94 -10.09 3.27
N TYR A 47 -13.43 -10.96 4.14
CA TYR A 47 -11.99 -11.24 4.24
C TYR A 47 -11.40 -11.65 2.90
N GLN A 48 -12.01 -12.61 2.19
CA GLN A 48 -11.52 -13.07 0.89
C GLN A 48 -11.55 -11.97 -0.19
N GLN A 49 -12.56 -11.09 -0.17
CA GLN A 49 -12.61 -9.93 -1.06
C GLN A 49 -11.47 -8.95 -0.75
N ILE A 50 -11.26 -8.62 0.53
CA ILE A 50 -10.17 -7.76 0.97
C ILE A 50 -8.82 -8.36 0.58
N MET A 51 -8.63 -9.66 0.82
CA MET A 51 -7.43 -10.44 0.43
C MET A 51 -7.23 -10.56 -1.09
N SER A 52 -8.24 -10.19 -1.87
CA SER A 52 -8.18 -10.09 -3.33
C SER A 52 -8.12 -8.63 -3.82
N MET A 53 -7.90 -7.68 -2.90
CA MET A 53 -7.89 -6.23 -3.13
C MET A 53 -9.23 -5.66 -3.63
N ASN A 54 -10.31 -6.40 -3.45
CA ASN A 54 -11.67 -5.98 -3.76
C ASN A 54 -12.32 -5.36 -2.52
N VAL A 55 -13.08 -4.29 -2.74
CA VAL A 55 -13.87 -3.67 -1.67
C VAL A 55 -15.12 -4.53 -1.45
N PRO A 56 -15.35 -5.06 -0.24
CA PRO A 56 -16.56 -5.81 0.08
C PRO A 56 -17.79 -4.92 0.04
N GLU A 57 -18.95 -5.50 -0.29
CA GLU A 57 -20.21 -4.76 -0.34
C GLU A 57 -20.79 -4.46 1.05
N SER A 58 -20.57 -5.39 2.00
CA SER A 58 -21.06 -5.29 3.38
C SER A 58 -20.51 -4.07 4.11
N HIS A 59 -21.24 -3.59 5.11
CA HIS A 59 -20.78 -2.47 5.93
C HIS A 59 -19.63 -2.90 6.84
N GLU A 60 -19.76 -4.07 7.45
CA GLU A 60 -18.78 -4.70 8.34
C GLU A 60 -17.44 -4.90 7.61
N GLY A 61 -17.47 -5.40 6.37
CA GLY A 61 -16.28 -5.55 5.53
C GLY A 61 -15.62 -4.20 5.20
N LYS A 62 -16.38 -3.13 5.03
CA LYS A 62 -15.84 -1.78 4.82
C LYS A 62 -15.21 -1.23 6.12
N CYS A 63 -15.80 -1.52 7.27
CA CYS A 63 -15.24 -1.14 8.56
C CYS A 63 -13.89 -1.81 8.86
N VAL A 64 -13.59 -2.97 8.25
CA VAL A 64 -12.24 -3.57 8.31
C VAL A 64 -11.16 -2.60 7.82
N TYR A 65 -11.43 -1.79 6.78
CA TYR A 65 -10.48 -0.76 6.31
C TYR A 65 -10.25 0.32 7.36
N PHE A 66 -11.32 0.78 8.02
CA PHE A 66 -11.20 1.77 9.08
C PHE A 66 -10.42 1.22 10.28
N CYS A 67 -10.75 0.01 10.72
CA CYS A 67 -9.99 -0.70 11.76
C CYS A 67 -8.51 -0.83 11.40
N ALA A 68 -8.19 -1.24 10.16
CA ALA A 68 -6.83 -1.39 9.69
C ALA A 68 -6.10 -0.04 9.64
N HIS A 69 -6.74 1.01 9.14
CA HIS A 69 -6.17 2.36 9.11
C HIS A 69 -5.87 2.89 10.51
N LYS A 70 -6.72 2.62 11.52
CA LYS A 70 -6.42 2.96 12.92
C LYS A 70 -5.20 2.21 13.44
N ARG A 71 -5.10 0.90 13.19
CA ARG A 71 -3.95 0.08 13.63
C ARG A 71 -2.65 0.45 12.94
N LEU A 72 -2.73 0.96 11.71
CA LEU A 72 -1.60 1.53 10.97
C LEU A 72 -1.38 3.02 11.26
N ASN A 73 -2.12 3.58 12.23
CA ASN A 73 -2.06 4.97 12.66
C ASN A 73 -2.30 5.99 11.52
N MET A 74 -3.04 5.62 10.49
CA MET A 74 -3.38 6.46 9.33
C MET A 74 -4.67 7.28 9.54
N GLN A 75 -5.57 6.78 10.39
CA GLN A 75 -6.78 7.48 10.81
C GLN A 75 -6.91 7.44 12.33
N ASN A 76 -7.51 8.49 12.89
CA ASN A 76 -7.87 8.58 14.29
C ASN A 76 -9.19 7.84 14.57
N ASP A 77 -9.51 7.65 15.86
CA ASP A 77 -10.75 7.00 16.29
C ASP A 77 -12.03 7.72 15.82
N ASP A 78 -11.94 9.02 15.56
CA ASP A 78 -13.06 9.83 15.05
C ASP A 78 -13.23 9.76 13.51
N GLY A 79 -12.39 8.97 12.82
CA GLY A 79 -12.41 8.83 11.36
C GLY A 79 -11.56 9.85 10.61
N SER A 80 -11.06 10.89 11.29
CA SER A 80 -10.18 11.89 10.66
C SER A 80 -8.82 11.29 10.28
N ILE A 81 -8.18 11.84 9.24
CA ILE A 81 -6.84 11.42 8.84
C ILE A 81 -5.83 11.81 9.92
N ASN A 82 -5.05 10.84 10.39
CA ASN A 82 -3.85 11.09 11.17
C ASN A 82 -2.66 11.30 10.21
N LYS A 83 -2.41 12.55 9.83
CA LYS A 83 -1.36 12.85 8.84
C LYS A 83 0.02 12.46 9.30
N GLU A 84 0.35 12.74 10.56
CA GLU A 84 1.66 12.44 11.12
C GLU A 84 1.88 10.93 11.21
N GLY A 85 0.87 10.19 11.67
CA GLY A 85 0.91 8.74 11.74
C GLY A 85 0.98 8.08 10.36
N ALA A 86 0.23 8.56 9.37
CA ALA A 86 0.32 8.09 8.00
C ALA A 86 1.72 8.28 7.41
N MET A 87 2.31 9.47 7.59
CA MET A 87 3.68 9.75 7.13
C MET A 87 4.71 8.85 7.83
N ALA A 88 4.60 8.67 9.15
CA ALA A 88 5.47 7.77 9.90
C ALA A 88 5.38 6.32 9.39
N THR A 89 4.18 5.88 9.03
CA THR A 89 3.96 4.56 8.42
C THR A 89 4.58 4.45 7.03
N PHE A 90 4.63 5.53 6.24
CA PHE A 90 5.28 5.50 4.92
C PHE A 90 6.80 5.60 4.99
N GLU A 91 7.36 6.31 5.98
CA GLU A 91 8.83 6.45 6.13
C GLU A 91 9.54 5.09 6.27
N ILE A 92 8.86 4.02 6.72
CA ILE A 92 9.44 2.67 6.77
C ILE A 92 9.87 2.15 5.38
N ILE A 93 9.29 2.69 4.31
CA ILE A 93 9.56 2.28 2.92
C ILE A 93 10.85 2.94 2.40
N LYS A 94 11.23 4.08 2.97
CA LYS A 94 12.31 4.93 2.45
C LYS A 94 13.67 4.24 2.42
N ASP A 95 13.97 3.48 3.47
CA ASP A 95 15.22 2.73 3.59
C ASP A 95 15.32 1.59 2.58
N MET A 96 14.18 1.17 2.01
CA MET A 96 14.12 0.12 1.00
C MET A 96 14.14 0.63 -0.43
N ASP A 97 13.26 1.59 -0.71
CA ASP A 97 13.07 2.14 -2.04
C ASP A 97 12.56 3.58 -1.88
N SER A 98 13.51 4.51 -1.88
CA SER A 98 13.23 5.94 -1.81
C SER A 98 12.38 6.43 -2.99
N GLU A 99 12.45 5.80 -4.17
CA GLU A 99 11.63 6.20 -5.32
C GLU A 99 10.17 5.75 -5.12
N PHE A 100 9.97 4.53 -4.61
CA PHE A 100 8.65 4.03 -4.26
C PHE A 100 8.04 4.81 -3.10
N HIS A 101 8.83 5.14 -2.09
CA HIS A 101 8.44 6.02 -0.99
C HIS A 101 7.89 7.36 -1.48
N ASP A 102 8.61 8.05 -2.37
CA ASP A 102 8.19 9.36 -2.87
C ASP A 102 6.88 9.27 -3.65
N LYS A 103 6.68 8.18 -4.41
CA LYS A 103 5.40 7.92 -5.09
C LYS A 103 4.25 7.65 -4.13
N VAL A 104 4.49 6.89 -3.06
CA VAL A 104 3.47 6.63 -2.03
C VAL A 104 3.04 7.93 -1.37
N ILE A 105 3.99 8.82 -1.05
CA ILE A 105 3.70 10.16 -0.52
C ILE A 105 2.93 11.01 -1.53
N GLU A 106 3.33 10.98 -2.81
CA GLU A 106 2.63 11.71 -3.86
C GLU A 106 1.17 11.25 -3.98
N VAL A 107 0.94 9.95 -4.07
CA VAL A 107 -0.40 9.33 -4.12
C VAL A 107 -1.22 9.72 -2.90
N TYR A 108 -0.63 9.62 -1.70
CA TYR A 108 -1.28 10.03 -0.46
C TYR A 108 -1.72 11.49 -0.49
N HIS A 109 -0.84 12.42 -0.91
CA HIS A 109 -1.18 13.83 -1.03
C HIS A 109 -2.31 14.09 -2.02
N ARG A 110 -2.36 13.35 -3.14
CA ARG A 110 -3.46 13.44 -4.12
C ARG A 110 -4.80 12.95 -3.56
N CYS A 111 -4.76 12.11 -2.53
CA CYS A 111 -5.95 11.57 -1.87
C CYS A 111 -6.42 12.35 -0.63
N LEU A 112 -5.63 13.29 -0.12
CA LEU A 112 -6.07 14.19 0.96
C LEU A 112 -7.38 14.94 0.68
N PRO A 113 -7.69 15.37 -0.57
CA PRO A 113 -8.96 16.03 -0.90
C PRO A 113 -10.15 15.08 -1.00
N THR A 114 -10.00 13.77 -0.72
CA THR A 114 -11.12 12.82 -0.74
C THR A 114 -12.25 13.34 0.16
N PRO A 115 -13.50 13.46 -0.36
CA PRO A 115 -14.61 13.94 0.44
C PRO A 115 -14.80 13.11 1.70
N VAL A 116 -14.91 13.81 2.83
CA VAL A 116 -15.15 13.17 4.13
C VAL A 116 -16.58 12.65 4.16
N ASP A 117 -16.73 11.35 4.44
CA ASP A 117 -18.03 10.75 4.73
C ASP A 117 -18.30 10.83 6.24
N SER A 118 -19.58 11.00 6.61
CA SER A 118 -20.00 10.94 8.01
C SER A 118 -19.81 9.57 8.65
N ASP A 119 -19.78 8.52 7.84
CA ASP A 119 -19.43 7.16 8.26
C ASP A 119 -17.92 6.94 8.06
N PRO A 120 -17.14 6.80 9.16
CA PRO A 120 -15.70 6.57 9.07
C PRO A 120 -15.33 5.35 8.21
N CYS A 121 -16.14 4.29 8.20
CA CYS A 121 -15.90 3.09 7.39
C CYS A 121 -15.98 3.40 5.90
N MET A 122 -16.98 4.19 5.50
CA MET A 122 -17.15 4.64 4.11
C MET A 122 -16.04 5.61 3.70
N TYR A 123 -15.59 6.47 4.61
CA TYR A 123 -14.49 7.38 4.36
C TYR A 123 -13.16 6.63 4.17
N SER A 124 -12.84 5.63 5.01
CA SER A 124 -11.66 4.78 4.86
C SER A 124 -11.61 4.07 3.52
N VAL A 125 -12.75 3.53 3.07
CA VAL A 125 -12.86 2.91 1.75
C VAL A 125 -12.69 3.91 0.62
N SER A 126 -13.21 5.13 0.76
CA SER A 126 -13.02 6.21 -0.22
C SER A 126 -11.54 6.60 -0.34
N LEU A 127 -10.83 6.68 0.78
CA LEU A 127 -9.38 6.90 0.80
C LEU A 127 -8.61 5.75 0.13
N TYR A 128 -8.95 4.50 0.45
CA TYR A 128 -8.35 3.32 -0.19
C TYR A 128 -8.57 3.33 -1.71
N ASN A 129 -9.79 3.57 -2.16
CA ASN A 129 -10.12 3.63 -3.59
C ASN A 129 -9.37 4.75 -4.30
N CYS A 130 -9.25 5.93 -3.68
CA CYS A 130 -8.41 6.98 -4.21
C CYS A 130 -6.95 6.53 -4.32
N PHE A 131 -6.40 5.93 -3.25
CA PHE A 131 -5.02 5.49 -3.21
C PHE A 131 -4.73 4.49 -4.33
N MET A 132 -5.59 3.48 -4.52
CA MET A 132 -5.46 2.48 -5.58
C MET A 132 -5.52 3.10 -6.98
N LYS A 133 -6.44 4.03 -7.20
CA LYS A 133 -6.59 4.74 -8.48
C LYS A 133 -5.36 5.60 -8.79
N GLU A 134 -4.88 6.38 -7.84
CA GLU A 134 -3.74 7.27 -8.02
C GLU A 134 -2.42 6.50 -8.11
N ALA A 135 -2.24 5.42 -7.33
CA ALA A 135 -1.08 4.54 -7.44
C ALA A 135 -1.00 3.90 -8.82
N GLN A 136 -2.14 3.50 -9.39
CA GLN A 136 -2.22 3.02 -10.76
C GLN A 136 -1.81 4.13 -11.75
N ALA A 137 -2.34 5.35 -11.62
CA ALA A 137 -2.02 6.48 -12.48
C ALA A 137 -0.53 6.86 -12.45
N VAL A 138 0.09 6.94 -11.27
CA VAL A 138 1.53 7.22 -11.10
C VAL A 138 2.38 6.10 -11.70
N SER A 139 1.95 4.84 -11.57
CA SER A 139 2.63 3.69 -12.17
C SER A 139 2.51 3.66 -13.70
N PHE A 140 1.39 4.12 -14.27
CA PHE A 140 1.23 4.26 -15.72
C PHE A 140 2.00 5.47 -16.29
N ALA A 141 2.12 6.57 -15.54
CA ALA A 141 2.87 7.75 -15.96
C ALA A 141 4.36 7.47 -16.24
N LYS A 142 4.95 6.45 -15.60
CA LYS A 142 6.34 6.03 -15.87
C LYS A 142 6.48 4.98 -16.98
N ARG A 143 5.38 4.38 -17.44
CA ARG A 143 5.40 3.26 -18.42
C ARG A 143 5.79 3.68 -19.84
N GLU A 144 5.85 4.98 -20.14
CA GLU A 144 6.44 5.48 -21.41
C GLU A 144 7.98 5.52 -21.40
N TYR A 145 8.66 5.44 -20.23
CA TYR A 145 10.14 5.55 -20.17
C TYR A 145 10.88 4.21 -20.01
N THR A 146 10.20 3.12 -19.65
CA THR A 146 10.85 1.81 -19.46
C THR A 146 10.13 0.70 -20.23
N SER A 147 10.01 0.83 -21.55
CA SER A 147 9.45 -0.22 -22.41
C SER A 147 10.42 -1.40 -22.68
N SER A 148 11.48 -1.60 -21.88
CA SER A 148 12.51 -2.61 -22.20
C SER A 148 13.00 -3.47 -21.03
N SER A 149 12.49 -3.33 -19.82
CA SER A 149 12.80 -4.29 -18.74
C SER A 149 11.71 -4.26 -17.67
N LEU A 150 11.36 -5.42 -17.12
CA LEU A 150 10.27 -5.66 -16.16
C LEU A 150 8.89 -5.96 -16.78
N ASN A 151 8.89 -6.84 -17.78
CA ASN A 151 7.86 -7.87 -17.84
C ASN A 151 8.22 -8.96 -16.82
N LYS A 152 7.69 -8.84 -15.59
CA LYS A 152 7.38 -9.90 -14.61
C LYS A 152 7.23 -9.29 -13.20
N ASN A 153 6.10 -9.58 -12.57
CA ASN A 153 5.88 -9.60 -11.11
C ASN A 153 5.56 -8.27 -10.40
N LEU A 154 4.56 -7.52 -10.87
CA LEU A 154 3.67 -6.81 -9.94
C LEU A 154 2.66 -7.82 -9.35
N HIS A 155 3.16 -8.77 -8.57
CA HIS A 155 2.36 -9.58 -7.65
C HIS A 155 2.51 -8.95 -6.27
N PHE A 156 1.71 -7.92 -6.00
CA PHE A 156 1.64 -7.35 -4.66
C PHE A 156 0.91 -8.28 -3.66
N TRP A 157 0.27 -9.33 -4.17
CA TRP A 157 -0.14 -10.54 -3.45
C TRP A 157 -0.16 -11.74 -4.41
N PRO A 158 0.36 -12.91 -4.01
CA PRO A 158 -0.18 -14.18 -4.48
C PRO A 158 -1.22 -14.66 -3.47
N GLY A 159 -2.38 -15.07 -3.99
CA GLY A 159 -3.29 -15.95 -3.24
C GLY A 159 -2.66 -17.32 -2.97
#